data_AF-A0A9C9NJ92-F1
#
_entry.id   AF-A0A9C9NJ92-F1
#
_cell.length_a   1.000
_cell.length_b   1.000
_cell.length_c   1.000
_cell.angle_alpha   90.00
_cell.angle_beta   90.00
_cell.angle_gamma   90.00
#
_symmetry.space_group_name_H-M   'P 1'
#
loop_
_entity.id
_entity.type
_entity.pdbx_description
1 polymer ?
#
loop_
_entity_poly.entity_id
_entity_poly.type
_entity_poly.pdbx_seq_one_letter_code
_entity_poly.pdbx_strand_id
1 'polypeptide(L)'
;MQAALFEDASSPVIRFAIAGEPVPQGSKVGQIVGRRVKFHGAVAVLEPKVLLTEQADMSTKTKGRDRLKKWRGRIETAAARAMLEWGTSAVLASERSEAVVSPFTFAVVLSAEFVLPRPPSHYKPSGDLTAKAKRDNAHPGKPDLSKLVRAVEDAMSGIVYGDDAQVQRYGAVFKRYAERGGRGGVIVEVKRLWSTSENTANTCTPSTAVDS
;
A
#
# COMPACT_ATOMS: atom_id res chain seq x y z
N MET A 1 27.52 -18.13 27.86
CA MET A 1 27.78 -17.19 26.75
C MET A 1 27.24 -17.82 25.47
N GLN A 2 25.98 -17.58 25.13
CA GLN A 2 25.39 -17.99 23.86
C GLN A 2 24.48 -16.84 23.40
N ALA A 3 25.06 -15.92 22.65
CA ALA A 3 24.37 -14.84 21.96
C ALA A 3 24.70 -15.01 20.47
N ALA A 4 23.97 -15.89 19.77
CA ALA A 4 24.07 -16.06 18.30
C ALA A 4 22.98 -16.99 17.71
N LEU A 5 21.70 -16.91 18.11
CA LEU A 5 20.65 -17.78 17.53
C LEU A 5 19.36 -17.07 17.10
N PHE A 6 19.32 -15.74 17.12
CA PHE A 6 18.17 -14.97 16.65
C PHE A 6 18.60 -13.99 15.57
N GLU A 7 19.03 -14.52 14.44
CA GLU A 7 19.07 -13.74 13.20
C GLU A 7 17.68 -13.91 12.57
N ASP A 8 16.85 -12.87 12.64
CA ASP A 8 15.48 -12.84 12.12
C ASP A 8 15.46 -13.25 10.64
N ALA A 9 15.21 -14.54 10.37
CA ALA A 9 15.13 -15.13 9.05
C ALA A 9 13.82 -14.76 8.30
N SER A 10 13.34 -13.52 8.44
CA SER A 10 12.19 -13.01 7.71
C SER A 10 12.55 -11.74 6.95
N SER A 11 13.57 -11.85 6.10
CA SER A 11 13.81 -10.89 5.03
C SER A 11 12.55 -10.74 4.20
N PRO A 12 12.17 -9.52 3.81
CA PRO A 12 11.00 -9.32 2.97
C PRO A 12 11.16 -10.03 1.64
N VAL A 13 10.05 -10.61 1.15
CA VAL A 13 10.03 -11.23 -0.19
C VAL A 13 10.23 -10.14 -1.23
N ILE A 14 9.56 -9.00 -1.07
CA ILE A 14 9.83 -7.78 -1.83
C ILE A 14 9.73 -6.54 -0.93
N ARG A 15 10.55 -5.53 -1.23
CA ARG A 15 10.51 -4.21 -0.60
C ARG A 15 10.79 -3.14 -1.64
N PHE A 16 9.96 -2.10 -1.68
CA PHE A 16 10.13 -1.01 -2.64
C PHE A 16 9.60 0.32 -2.08
N ALA A 17 10.06 1.42 -2.64
CA ALA A 17 9.68 2.77 -2.22
C ALA A 17 9.20 3.61 -3.42
N ILE A 18 8.13 4.37 -3.22
CA ILE A 18 7.53 5.22 -4.24
C ILE A 18 7.53 6.66 -3.73
N ALA A 19 8.09 7.57 -4.52
CA ALA A 19 8.02 9.00 -4.25
C ALA A 19 6.73 9.63 -4.80
N GLY A 20 6.15 10.55 -4.04
CA GLY A 20 4.97 11.33 -4.40
C GLY A 20 4.01 11.51 -3.21
N GLU A 21 2.99 12.35 -3.35
CA GLU A 21 1.96 12.51 -2.32
C GLU A 21 1.06 11.26 -2.30
N PRO A 22 1.00 10.49 -1.20
CA PRO A 22 0.07 9.37 -1.08
C PRO A 22 -1.38 9.81 -1.29
N VAL A 23 -2.09 9.11 -2.17
CA VAL A 23 -3.50 9.41 -2.51
C VAL A 23 -4.40 8.31 -1.95
N PRO A 24 -5.40 8.64 -1.12
CA PRO A 24 -6.33 7.65 -0.56
C PRO A 24 -7.35 7.18 -1.59
N GLN A 25 -7.79 5.93 -1.45
CA GLN A 25 -8.93 5.35 -2.16
C GLN A 25 -10.06 5.06 -1.18
N GLY A 26 -11.30 5.47 -1.46
CA GLY A 26 -12.41 5.05 -0.60
C GLY A 26 -13.75 5.68 -0.88
N SER A 27 -13.85 7.01 -0.80
CA SER A 27 -15.14 7.67 -0.96
C SER A 27 -15.45 7.85 -2.44
N LYS A 28 -16.52 7.21 -2.93
CA LYS A 28 -17.08 7.48 -4.26
C LYS A 28 -18.12 8.58 -4.17
N VAL A 29 -18.14 9.45 -5.18
CA VAL A 29 -19.15 10.51 -5.33
C VAL A 29 -19.98 10.22 -6.56
N GLY A 30 -21.30 10.20 -6.38
CA GLY A 30 -22.24 10.13 -7.49
C GLY A 30 -22.43 11.49 -8.14
N GLN A 31 -22.22 11.57 -9.45
CA GLN A 31 -22.52 12.74 -10.25
C GLN A 31 -23.66 12.43 -11.22
N ILE A 32 -24.67 13.30 -11.25
CA ILE A 32 -25.71 13.23 -12.28
C ILE A 32 -25.13 13.83 -13.56
N VAL A 33 -25.01 12.98 -14.57
CA VAL A 33 -24.51 13.30 -15.91
C VAL A 33 -25.66 13.12 -16.89
N GLY A 34 -25.77 14.00 -17.87
CA GLY A 34 -26.83 13.96 -18.87
C GLY A 34 -26.90 15.29 -19.60
N ARG A 35 -27.80 15.37 -20.59
CA ARG A 35 -27.94 16.58 -21.39
C ARG A 35 -28.63 17.66 -20.56
N ARG A 36 -27.91 18.74 -20.24
CA ARG A 36 -28.45 19.88 -19.50
C ARG A 36 -29.26 20.78 -20.42
N VAL A 37 -30.50 21.06 -20.05
CA VAL A 37 -31.39 21.99 -20.74
C VAL A 37 -31.92 23.03 -19.77
N LYS A 38 -32.08 24.28 -20.23
CA LYS A 38 -32.76 25.30 -19.43
C LYS A 38 -34.26 25.12 -19.60
N PHE A 39 -34.98 25.03 -18.50
CA PHE A 39 -36.43 24.92 -18.47
C PHE A 39 -36.97 25.87 -17.40
N HIS A 40 -37.75 26.87 -17.81
CA HIS A 40 -38.37 27.86 -16.92
C HIS A 40 -37.41 28.47 -15.87
N GLY A 41 -36.21 28.88 -16.30
CA GLY A 41 -35.20 29.48 -15.41
C GLY A 41 -34.40 28.47 -14.56
N ALA A 42 -34.78 27.19 -14.55
CA ALA A 42 -34.03 26.11 -13.91
C ALA A 42 -33.20 25.32 -14.93
N VAL A 43 -32.19 24.59 -14.46
CA VAL A 43 -31.42 23.64 -15.27
C VAL A 43 -31.98 22.24 -15.02
N ALA A 44 -32.61 21.66 -16.03
CA ALA A 44 -33.03 20.26 -16.03
C ALA A 44 -31.96 19.38 -16.70
N VAL A 45 -31.84 18.13 -16.26
CA VAL A 45 -30.96 17.13 -16.89
C VAL A 45 -31.84 16.10 -17.60
N LEU A 46 -31.82 16.10 -18.92
CA LEU A 46 -32.45 15.06 -19.74
C LEU A 46 -31.61 13.79 -19.70
N GLU A 47 -32.27 12.64 -19.63
CA GLU A 47 -31.66 11.31 -19.57
C GLU A 47 -30.56 11.21 -18.48
N PRO A 48 -30.90 11.48 -17.20
CA PRO A 48 -29.91 11.51 -16.15
C PRO A 48 -29.32 10.11 -15.92
N LYS A 49 -28.00 10.01 -16.00
CA LYS A 49 -27.19 8.86 -15.62
C LYS A 49 -26.38 9.22 -14.38
N VAL A 50 -26.20 8.27 -13.47
CA VAL A 50 -25.33 8.45 -12.31
C VAL A 50 -23.95 7.89 -12.65
N LEU A 51 -22.95 8.77 -12.67
CA LEU A 51 -21.54 8.39 -12.76
C LEU A 51 -20.95 8.34 -11.34
N LEU A 52 -20.43 7.18 -10.94
CA LEU A 52 -19.69 7.03 -9.69
C LEU A 52 -18.19 7.25 -9.96
N THR A 53 -17.62 8.25 -9.30
CA THR A 53 -16.19 8.57 -9.45
C THR A 53 -15.53 8.54 -8.07
N GLU A 54 -14.29 8.04 -7.99
CA GLU A 54 -13.48 8.17 -6.78
C GLU A 54 -13.28 9.65 -6.45
N GLN A 55 -13.58 10.05 -5.21
CA GLN A 55 -13.47 11.44 -4.78
C GLN A 55 -12.05 12.00 -4.98
N ALA A 56 -11.04 11.13 -4.87
CA ALA A 56 -9.63 11.49 -5.09
C ALA A 56 -9.29 11.85 -6.55
N ASP A 57 -10.09 11.37 -7.51
CA ASP A 57 -9.95 11.61 -8.94
C ASP A 57 -10.82 12.77 -9.45
N MET A 58 -11.71 13.30 -8.60
CA MET A 58 -12.44 14.52 -8.92
C MET A 58 -11.49 15.72 -8.98
N SER A 59 -11.62 16.52 -10.04
CA SER A 59 -10.97 17.84 -10.07
C SER A 59 -11.60 18.72 -8.99
N THR A 60 -10.76 19.34 -8.18
CA THR A 60 -11.13 20.43 -7.28
C THR A 60 -10.40 21.70 -7.72
N LYS A 61 -10.68 22.84 -7.06
CA LYS A 61 -9.94 24.09 -7.32
C LYS A 61 -8.42 23.95 -7.12
N THR A 62 -8.00 23.03 -6.23
CA THR A 62 -6.61 22.88 -5.82
C THR A 62 -5.95 21.62 -6.37
N LYS A 63 -6.74 20.60 -6.75
CA LYS A 63 -6.22 19.28 -7.15
C LYS A 63 -6.81 18.87 -8.50
N GLY A 64 -5.95 18.43 -9.42
CA GLY A 64 -6.37 17.95 -10.75
C GLY A 64 -7.07 16.59 -10.72
N ARG A 65 -7.58 16.16 -11.87
CA ARG A 65 -8.21 14.84 -12.07
C ARG A 65 -7.20 13.69 -12.08
N ASP A 66 -7.71 12.47 -11.92
CA ASP A 66 -6.99 11.20 -12.09
C ASP A 66 -5.77 11.04 -11.16
N ARG A 67 -5.79 11.67 -9.98
CA ARG A 67 -4.68 11.62 -9.03
C ARG A 67 -4.49 10.23 -8.44
N LEU A 68 -5.57 9.54 -8.08
CA LEU A 68 -5.51 8.18 -7.57
C LEU A 68 -5.04 7.24 -8.67
N LYS A 69 -5.57 7.37 -9.89
CA LYS A 69 -5.10 6.61 -11.05
C LYS A 69 -3.59 6.76 -11.28
N LYS A 70 -3.07 8.00 -11.28
CA LYS A 70 -1.63 8.28 -11.42
C LYS A 70 -0.81 7.75 -10.26
N TRP A 71 -1.34 7.83 -9.04
CA TRP A 71 -0.67 7.31 -7.84
C TRP A 71 -0.56 5.79 -7.88
N ARG A 72 -1.65 5.08 -8.19
CA ARG A 72 -1.68 3.62 -8.37
C ARG A 72 -0.73 3.15 -9.46
N GLY A 73 -0.72 3.80 -10.62
CA GLY A 73 0.20 3.46 -11.71
C GLY A 73 1.68 3.51 -11.32
N ARG A 74 2.07 4.39 -10.38
CA ARG A 74 3.45 4.42 -9.84
C ARG A 74 3.73 3.24 -8.92
N ILE A 75 2.75 2.84 -8.10
CA ILE A 75 2.85 1.67 -7.22
C ILE A 75 2.93 0.41 -8.08
N GLU A 76 2.05 0.26 -9.06
CA GLU A 76 2.03 -0.85 -10.03
C GLU A 76 3.40 -1.01 -10.71
N THR A 77 3.96 0.09 -11.21
CA THR A 77 5.28 0.09 -11.87
C THR A 77 6.39 -0.33 -10.89
N ALA A 78 6.39 0.19 -9.66
CA ALA A 78 7.42 -0.13 -8.68
C ALA A 78 7.30 -1.59 -8.18
N ALA A 79 6.07 -2.07 -7.98
CA ALA A 79 5.76 -3.44 -7.59
C ALA A 79 6.18 -4.43 -8.67
N ALA A 80 5.88 -4.14 -9.95
CA ALA A 80 6.28 -4.99 -11.07
C ALA A 80 7.82 -5.10 -11.19
N ARG A 81 8.54 -3.99 -10.97
CA ARG A 81 10.01 -3.99 -10.94
C ARG A 81 10.56 -4.84 -9.79
N ALA A 82 9.99 -4.69 -8.59
CA ALA A 82 10.41 -5.48 -7.43
C ALA A 82 10.12 -6.99 -7.62
N MET A 83 8.99 -7.34 -8.24
CA MET A 83 8.65 -8.72 -8.59
C MET A 83 9.62 -9.31 -9.62
N LEU A 84 10.02 -8.52 -10.62
CA LEU A 84 11.01 -8.93 -11.61
C LEU A 84 12.38 -9.18 -10.97
N GLU A 85 12.86 -8.24 -10.15
CA GLU A 85 14.13 -8.36 -9.43
C GLU A 85 14.13 -9.60 -8.51
N TRP A 86 13.01 -9.86 -7.82
CA TRP A 86 12.84 -11.06 -7.00
C TRP A 86 12.86 -12.35 -7.82
N GLY A 87 12.11 -12.41 -8.92
CA GLY A 87 12.05 -13.59 -9.78
C GLY A 87 13.38 -13.87 -10.49
N THR A 88 14.10 -12.84 -10.94
CA THR A 88 15.46 -12.98 -11.51
C THR A 88 16.43 -13.53 -10.47
N SER A 89 16.38 -13.03 -9.23
CA SER A 89 17.21 -13.55 -8.13
C SER A 89 16.91 -15.02 -7.84
N ALA A 90 15.63 -15.42 -7.89
CA ALA A 90 15.21 -16.81 -7.72
C ALA A 90 15.71 -17.71 -8.87
N VAL A 91 15.73 -17.21 -10.10
CA VAL A 91 16.23 -17.96 -11.28
C VAL A 91 17.73 -18.14 -11.25
N LEU A 92 18.50 -17.10 -10.90
CA LEU A 92 19.95 -17.21 -10.74
C LEU A 92 20.32 -18.25 -9.66
N ALA A 93 19.50 -18.37 -8.62
CA ALA A 93 19.64 -19.41 -7.61
C ALA A 93 19.18 -20.80 -8.08
N SER A 94 18.34 -20.89 -9.12
CA SER A 94 17.73 -22.15 -9.58
C SER A 94 18.23 -22.65 -10.95
N GLU A 95 19.24 -22.02 -11.55
CA GLU A 95 19.81 -22.35 -12.87
C GLU A 95 18.77 -22.48 -14.02
N ARG A 96 17.63 -21.78 -13.92
CA ARG A 96 16.60 -21.81 -14.98
C ARG A 96 16.94 -20.82 -16.10
N SER A 97 16.52 -21.14 -17.33
CA SER A 97 16.82 -20.31 -18.50
C SER A 97 15.97 -19.04 -18.62
N GLU A 98 14.78 -19.00 -17.98
CA GLU A 98 13.89 -17.83 -18.03
C GLU A 98 13.17 -17.59 -16.70
N ALA A 99 13.08 -16.31 -16.32
CA ALA A 99 12.31 -15.85 -15.17
C ALA A 99 10.84 -15.65 -15.55
N VAL A 100 10.03 -16.68 -15.31
CA VAL A 100 8.57 -16.52 -15.27
C VAL A 100 8.20 -15.96 -13.90
N VAL A 101 7.91 -14.67 -13.86
CA VAL A 101 7.47 -13.97 -12.66
C VAL A 101 5.94 -14.07 -12.59
N SER A 102 5.43 -14.90 -11.68
CA SER A 102 4.01 -14.96 -11.36
C SER A 102 3.71 -14.26 -10.04
N PRO A 103 2.49 -13.73 -9.86
CA PRO A 103 2.05 -13.26 -8.55
C PRO A 103 2.18 -14.35 -7.48
N PHE A 104 2.44 -13.95 -6.25
CA PHE A 104 2.48 -14.88 -5.12
C PHE A 104 1.15 -15.59 -4.96
N THR A 105 1.21 -16.89 -4.70
CA THR A 105 0.04 -17.76 -4.46
C THR A 105 -0.16 -18.09 -2.98
N PHE A 106 0.72 -17.59 -2.11
CA PHE A 106 0.69 -17.80 -0.68
C PHE A 106 0.13 -16.58 0.06
N ALA A 107 -0.24 -16.77 1.33
CA ALA A 107 -0.69 -15.69 2.21
C ALA A 107 0.47 -14.75 2.56
N VAL A 108 0.20 -13.44 2.61
CA VAL A 108 1.22 -12.42 2.82
C VAL A 108 0.96 -11.54 4.05
N VAL A 109 2.04 -10.93 4.54
CA VAL A 109 2.03 -9.85 5.51
C VAL A 109 2.40 -8.55 4.80
N LEU A 110 1.54 -7.54 4.86
CA LEU A 110 1.78 -6.23 4.27
C LEU A 110 2.22 -5.21 5.33
N SER A 111 3.34 -4.53 5.09
CA SER A 111 3.75 -3.34 5.83
C SER A 111 3.81 -2.14 4.90
N ALA A 112 3.36 -0.98 5.38
CA ALA A 112 3.26 0.23 4.58
C ALA A 112 3.53 1.48 5.44
N GLU A 113 4.65 2.14 5.17
CA GLU A 113 5.02 3.40 5.80
C GLU A 113 4.66 4.55 4.86
N PHE A 114 3.63 5.31 5.23
CA PHE A 114 3.18 6.46 4.46
C PHE A 114 3.87 7.74 4.94
N VAL A 115 4.69 8.33 4.08
CA VAL A 115 5.40 9.58 4.33
C VAL A 115 4.62 10.73 3.69
N LEU A 116 4.03 11.58 4.52
CA LEU A 116 3.22 12.71 4.07
C LEU A 116 4.03 14.01 4.06
N PRO A 117 3.88 14.87 3.03
CA PRO A 117 4.54 16.17 3.03
C PRO A 117 4.08 17.00 4.22
N ARG A 118 5.03 17.65 4.88
CA ARG A 118 4.74 18.47 6.06
C ARG A 118 4.12 19.82 5.63
N PRO A 119 3.01 20.26 6.24
CA PRO A 119 2.37 21.54 5.90
C PRO A 119 3.31 22.75 6.08
N PRO A 120 3.20 23.80 5.23
CA PRO A 120 4.01 25.02 5.37
C PRO A 120 3.87 25.71 6.73
N SER A 121 2.67 25.67 7.34
CA SER A 121 2.39 26.24 8.66
C SER A 121 3.16 25.59 9.81
N HIS A 122 3.78 24.43 9.57
CA HIS A 122 4.62 23.77 10.57
C HIS A 122 6.02 24.37 10.63
N TYR A 123 6.39 25.21 9.67
CA TYR A 123 7.69 25.86 9.59
C TYR A 123 7.59 27.32 10.02
N LYS A 124 8.63 27.78 10.72
CA LYS A 124 8.91 29.19 10.95
C LYS A 124 9.45 29.82 9.66
N PRO A 125 9.47 31.16 9.54
CA PRO A 125 10.19 31.83 8.45
C PRO A 125 11.68 31.45 8.34
N SER A 126 12.32 31.06 9.46
CA SER A 126 13.70 30.53 9.48
C SER A 126 13.85 29.15 8.84
N GLY A 127 12.75 28.46 8.53
CA GLY A 127 12.73 27.09 8.03
C GLY A 127 12.76 26.02 9.12
N ASP A 128 12.85 26.39 10.40
CA ASP A 128 12.77 25.44 11.52
C ASP A 128 11.32 25.11 11.86
N LEU A 129 11.11 23.96 12.50
CA LEU A 129 9.78 23.60 13.02
C LEU A 129 9.33 24.59 14.10
N THR A 130 8.04 24.98 14.04
CA THR A 130 7.39 25.73 15.11
C THR A 130 7.34 24.90 16.39
N ALA A 131 7.30 25.55 17.55
CA ALA A 131 7.19 24.86 18.84
C ALA A 131 5.93 23.96 18.88
N LYS A 132 4.83 24.44 18.27
CA LYS A 132 3.61 23.66 18.05
C LYS A 132 3.88 22.41 17.20
N ALA A 133 4.54 22.54 16.05
CA ALA A 133 4.83 21.40 15.19
C ALA A 133 5.83 20.40 15.80
N LYS A 134 6.70 20.83 16.73
CA LYS A 134 7.61 19.94 17.50
C LYS A 134 6.90 19.20 18.63
N ARG A 135 5.93 19.83 19.28
CA ARG A 135 5.12 19.22 20.34
C ARG A 135 4.01 18.34 19.78
N ASP A 136 3.29 18.84 18.80
CA ASP A 136 2.17 18.17 18.12
C ASP A 136 2.68 17.19 17.03
N ASN A 137 3.99 16.89 17.04
CA ASN A 137 4.74 16.13 16.05
C ASN A 137 4.32 14.65 15.92
N ALA A 138 3.20 14.26 16.52
CA ALA A 138 2.83 12.88 16.71
C ALA A 138 2.39 12.24 15.40
N HIS A 139 1.30 12.70 14.76
CA HIS A 139 0.73 11.92 13.65
C HIS A 139 0.03 12.79 12.58
N PRO A 140 0.25 12.51 11.29
CA PRO A 140 -0.53 13.11 10.23
C PRO A 140 -2.02 12.78 10.35
N GLY A 141 -2.87 13.81 10.32
CA GLY A 141 -4.32 13.68 10.33
C GLY A 141 -4.86 13.07 9.04
N LYS A 142 -5.44 13.86 8.14
CA LYS A 142 -5.90 13.36 6.84
C LYS A 142 -4.72 13.12 5.89
N PRO A 143 -4.79 12.14 4.98
CA PRO A 143 -5.92 11.22 4.75
C PRO A 143 -5.95 10.02 5.71
N ASP A 144 -7.09 9.32 5.76
CA ASP A 144 -7.29 8.14 6.61
C ASP A 144 -6.30 7.02 6.25
N LEU A 145 -5.67 6.40 7.25
CA LEU A 145 -4.65 5.37 7.03
C LEU A 145 -5.21 4.18 6.22
N SER A 146 -6.40 3.70 6.57
CA SER A 146 -7.05 2.58 5.89
C SER A 146 -7.31 2.85 4.41
N LYS A 147 -7.61 4.09 4.02
CA LYS A 147 -7.81 4.46 2.61
C LYS A 147 -6.50 4.54 1.83
N LEU A 148 -5.40 4.86 2.50
CA LEU A 148 -4.07 4.80 1.90
C LEU A 148 -3.64 3.35 1.69
N VAL A 149 -3.86 2.50 2.69
CA VAL A 149 -3.60 1.05 2.60
C VAL A 149 -4.40 0.44 1.45
N ARG A 150 -5.70 0.73 1.38
CA ARG A 150 -6.57 0.25 0.30
C ARG A 150 -6.05 0.63 -1.09
N ALA A 151 -5.56 1.86 -1.27
CA ALA A 151 -4.99 2.30 -2.54
C ALA A 151 -3.72 1.52 -2.93
N VAL A 152 -2.92 1.11 -1.95
CA VAL A 152 -1.72 0.27 -2.15
C VAL A 152 -2.13 -1.16 -2.47
N GLU A 153 -3.09 -1.72 -1.72
CA GLU A 153 -3.57 -3.09 -1.92
C GLU A 153 -4.16 -3.31 -3.32
N ASP A 154 -5.06 -2.41 -3.73
CA ASP A 154 -5.68 -2.36 -5.04
C ASP A 154 -4.66 -2.24 -6.19
N ALA A 155 -3.56 -1.51 -5.97
CA ALA A 155 -2.52 -1.30 -6.97
C ALA A 155 -1.57 -2.50 -7.11
N MET A 156 -1.47 -3.35 -6.09
CA MET A 156 -0.62 -4.54 -6.12
C MET A 156 -1.37 -5.81 -6.57
N SER A 157 -2.70 -5.78 -6.54
CA SER A 157 -3.55 -6.88 -6.99
C SER A 157 -3.32 -7.20 -8.48
N GLY A 158 -3.16 -8.48 -8.80
CA GLY A 158 -2.75 -8.98 -10.12
C GLY A 158 -1.26 -8.86 -10.46
N ILE A 159 -0.46 -8.20 -9.61
CA ILE A 159 0.99 -8.00 -9.81
C ILE A 159 1.80 -8.78 -8.76
N VAL A 160 1.60 -8.43 -7.49
CA VAL A 160 2.33 -9.03 -6.36
C VAL A 160 1.62 -10.29 -5.86
N TYR A 161 0.29 -10.24 -5.81
CA TYR A 161 -0.59 -11.35 -5.45
C TYR A 161 -1.78 -11.35 -6.41
N GLY A 162 -2.49 -12.47 -6.51
CA GLY A 162 -3.65 -12.58 -7.39
C GLY A 162 -4.81 -11.69 -6.95
N ASP A 163 -5.07 -11.62 -5.65
CA ASP A 163 -6.17 -10.87 -5.03
C ASP A 163 -5.76 -10.31 -3.66
N ASP A 164 -6.31 -9.17 -3.24
CA ASP A 164 -5.99 -8.54 -1.95
C ASP A 164 -6.44 -9.38 -0.74
N ALA A 165 -7.34 -10.36 -0.93
CA ALA A 165 -7.67 -11.38 0.07
C ALA A 165 -6.46 -12.23 0.52
N GLN A 166 -5.35 -12.23 -0.23
CA GLN A 166 -4.11 -12.88 0.21
C GLN A 166 -3.37 -12.11 1.31
N VAL A 167 -3.69 -10.83 1.54
CA VAL A 167 -3.16 -10.04 2.64
C VAL A 167 -3.88 -10.42 3.93
N GLN A 168 -3.26 -11.30 4.71
CA GLN A 168 -3.88 -11.91 5.89
C GLN A 168 -3.41 -11.27 7.20
N ARG A 169 -2.29 -10.53 7.18
CA ARG A 169 -1.83 -9.73 8.32
C ARG A 169 -1.21 -8.41 7.85
N TYR A 170 -1.34 -7.40 8.69
CA TYR A 170 -0.54 -6.19 8.59
C TYR A 170 0.64 -6.26 9.55
N GLY A 171 1.83 -5.89 9.05
CA GLY A 171 2.98 -5.60 9.89
C GLY A 171 2.98 -4.15 10.35
N ALA A 172 4.07 -3.43 10.12
CA ALA A 172 4.15 -2.01 10.45
C ALA A 172 3.38 -1.17 9.41
N VAL A 173 2.26 -0.59 9.82
CA VAL A 173 1.42 0.26 8.97
C VAL A 173 1.11 1.57 9.67
N PHE A 174 1.68 2.67 9.20
CA PHE A 174 1.53 3.98 9.85
C PHE A 174 1.79 5.15 8.90
N LYS A 175 1.40 6.34 9.36
CA LYS A 175 1.71 7.61 8.71
C LYS A 175 2.75 8.37 9.53
N ARG A 176 3.70 8.98 8.85
CA ARG A 176 4.56 10.01 9.43
C ARG A 176 4.71 11.19 8.49
N TYR A 177 5.14 12.33 9.03
CA TYR A 177 5.56 13.44 8.20
C TYR A 177 6.95 13.19 7.61
N ALA A 178 7.16 13.69 6.41
CA ALA A 178 8.49 13.82 5.84
C ALA A 178 9.38 14.70 6.73
N GLU A 179 10.67 14.36 6.77
CA GLU A 179 11.70 15.21 7.33
C GLU A 179 11.89 16.48 6.46
N ARG A 180 12.67 17.45 6.95
CA ARG A 180 12.90 18.71 6.24
C ARG A 180 13.50 18.43 4.85
N GLY A 181 12.85 18.94 3.80
CA GLY A 181 13.27 18.70 2.42
C GLY A 181 12.94 17.29 1.88
N GLY A 182 12.40 16.41 2.73
CA GLY A 182 11.97 15.08 2.36
C GLY A 182 10.76 15.12 1.43
N ARG A 183 10.77 14.25 0.42
CA ARG A 183 9.61 14.03 -0.45
C ARG A 183 8.63 13.09 0.25
N GLY A 184 7.34 13.31 0.01
CA GLY A 184 6.33 12.33 0.41
C GLY A 184 6.50 11.02 -0.36
N GLY A 185 5.87 9.96 0.12
CA GLY A 185 5.89 8.67 -0.54
C GLY A 185 5.24 7.56 0.27
N VAL A 186 5.42 6.34 -0.21
CA VAL A 186 5.15 5.13 0.56
C VAL A 186 6.31 4.15 0.42
N ILE A 187 6.68 3.53 1.53
CA ILE A 187 7.60 2.39 1.55
C ILE A 187 6.74 1.16 1.81
N VAL A 188 6.81 0.20 0.91
CA VAL A 188 5.99 -1.02 0.95
C VAL A 188 6.89 -2.22 1.13
N GLU A 189 6.47 -3.13 2.00
CA GLU A 189 7.17 -4.36 2.28
C GLU A 189 6.16 -5.51 2.36
N VAL A 190 6.45 -6.58 1.63
CA VAL A 190 5.61 -7.77 1.57
C VAL A 190 6.42 -8.97 2.03
N LYS A 191 5.91 -9.67 3.04
CA LYS A 191 6.50 -10.92 3.55
C LYS A 191 5.55 -12.08 3.32
N ARG A 192 6.08 -13.29 3.27
CA ARG A 192 5.26 -14.49 3.41
C ARG A 192 4.70 -14.55 4.84
N LEU A 193 3.40 -14.75 4.97
CA LEU A 193 2.80 -15.17 6.23
C LEU A 193 3.30 -16.60 6.48
N TRP A 194 4.02 -16.82 7.58
CA TRP A 194 4.73 -18.06 7.99
C TRP A 194 5.91 -18.51 7.09
N SER A 195 7.10 -18.57 7.69
CA SER A 195 8.17 -19.47 7.28
C SER A 195 7.97 -20.76 8.07
N THR A 196 7.89 -21.92 7.42
CA THR A 196 7.75 -23.20 8.11
C THR A 196 9.03 -23.51 8.88
N SER A 197 9.13 -23.06 10.12
CA SER A 197 10.02 -23.66 11.13
C SER A 197 9.28 -24.07 12.40
N GLU A 198 8.00 -23.69 12.57
CA GLU A 198 7.23 -23.95 13.80
C GLU A 198 6.10 -24.99 13.66
N ASN A 199 6.07 -25.81 12.61
CA ASN A 199 5.00 -26.81 12.41
C ASN A 199 5.45 -28.27 12.53
N THR A 200 6.51 -28.57 13.27
CA THR A 200 7.02 -29.95 13.51
C THR A 200 6.70 -30.46 14.92
N ALA A 201 5.64 -29.97 15.57
CA ALA A 201 5.24 -30.44 16.91
C ALA A 201 3.87 -31.13 16.98
N ASN A 202 3.18 -31.31 15.84
CA ASN A 202 1.87 -31.98 15.81
C ASN A 202 1.84 -33.17 14.84
N THR A 203 2.80 -34.08 14.94
CA THR A 203 2.55 -35.49 14.60
C THR A 203 2.31 -36.25 15.90
N CYS A 204 1.06 -36.21 16.35
CA CYS A 204 0.57 -37.11 17.38
C CYS A 204 0.66 -38.53 16.79
N THR A 205 1.70 -39.26 17.18
CA THR A 205 1.94 -40.65 16.80
C THR A 205 0.77 -41.52 17.27
N PRO A 206 0.25 -42.45 16.45
CA PRO A 206 -0.64 -43.47 16.96
C PRO A 206 0.16 -44.35 17.91
N SER A 207 -0.29 -44.40 19.17
CA SER A 207 0.24 -45.27 20.22
C SER A 207 0.10 -46.74 19.80
N THR A 208 1.19 -47.35 19.30
CA THR A 208 1.35 -48.80 19.33
C THR A 208 1.66 -49.22 20.76
N ALA A 209 0.62 -49.61 21.50
CA ALA A 209 0.76 -50.50 22.63
C ALA A 209 0.66 -51.94 22.10
N VAL A 210 1.82 -52.53 21.81
CA VAL A 210 2.02 -53.97 21.84
C VAL A 210 2.92 -54.18 23.06
N ASP A 211 2.38 -54.83 24.09
CA ASP A 211 3.12 -55.90 24.78
C ASP A 211 2.24 -56.59 25.83
N SER A 212 2.25 -57.92 25.71
CA SER A 212 2.04 -58.98 26.70
C SER A 212 0.63 -59.24 27.24
#